data_AF-A0A3C0G7V7-F1
#
_entry.id   AF-A0A3C0G7V7-F1
#
_cell.length_a   1.000
_cell.length_b   1.000
_cell.length_c   1.000
_cell.angle_alpha   90.00
_cell.angle_beta   90.00
_cell.angle_gamma   90.00
#
_symmetry.space_group_name_H-M   'P 1'
#
loop_
_entity.id
_entity.type
_entity.pdbx_description
1 polymer ?
#
loop_
_entity_poly.entity_id
_entity_poly.type
_entity_poly.pdbx_seq_one_letter_code
_entity_poly.pdbx_strand_id
1 'polypeptide(L)' 'MNYHEPLRSPFYSNEFLIINVGIVDLEYYKELGGLDCKFECTAMAHADWGARAQLDGADVHFLEEVLFECT' A
#
# COMPACT_ATOMS: atom_id res chain seq x y z
N MET A 1 7.17 -21.13 -12.24
CA MET A 1 8.60 -20.85 -11.96
C MET A 1 8.82 -19.36 -12.15
N ASN A 2 8.74 -18.58 -11.08
CA ASN A 2 9.08 -17.15 -10.98
C ASN A 2 9.27 -16.86 -9.49
N TYR A 3 10.26 -17.53 -8.88
CA TYR A 3 10.63 -17.28 -7.49
C TYR A 3 11.85 -16.38 -7.49
N HIS A 4 11.74 -15.25 -6.81
CA HIS A 4 12.87 -14.41 -6.42
C HIS A 4 12.86 -14.28 -4.90
N GLU A 5 14.01 -14.03 -4.28
CA GLU A 5 14.03 -13.68 -2.86
C GLU A 5 13.22 -12.39 -2.63
N PRO A 6 12.45 -12.30 -1.53
CA PRO A 6 11.71 -11.08 -1.21
C PRO A 6 12.69 -9.90 -1.11
N LEU A 7 12.60 -8.96 -2.04
CA LEU A 7 13.36 -7.72 -1.98
C LEU A 7 12.73 -6.84 -0.91
N ARG A 8 13.50 -6.51 0.13
CA ARG A 8 13.10 -5.63 1.21
C ARG A 8 13.87 -4.31 1.09
N SER A 9 13.15 -3.21 1.27
CA SER A 9 13.79 -1.89 1.32
C SER A 9 14.56 -1.76 2.64
N PRO A 10 15.83 -1.31 2.64
CA PRO A 10 16.53 -0.99 3.89
C PRO A 10 15.98 0.28 4.56
N PHE A 11 15.09 1.02 3.87
CA PHE A 11 14.55 2.30 4.33
C PHE A 11 13.15 2.18 4.95
N TYR A 12 12.48 1.03 4.84
CA TYR A 12 11.13 0.82 5.36
C TYR A 12 11.09 -0.32 6.37
N SER A 13 10.17 -0.23 7.34
CA SER A 13 9.91 -1.35 8.26
C SER A 13 9.38 -2.55 7.48
N ASN A 14 9.74 -3.75 7.92
CA ASN A 14 9.20 -4.99 7.36
C ASN A 14 7.71 -5.19 7.68
N GLU A 15 7.17 -4.40 8.60
CA GLU A 15 5.76 -4.40 8.98
C GLU A 15 4.91 -3.56 8.03
N PHE A 16 5.54 -2.79 7.14
CA PHE A 16 4.80 -1.95 6.22
C PHE A 16 4.02 -2.79 5.20
N LEU A 17 2.76 -2.42 5.06
CA LEU A 17 1.81 -3.11 4.21
C LEU A 17 1.72 -2.43 2.84
N ILE A 18 1.52 -3.24 1.81
CA ILE A 18 1.04 -2.77 0.51
C ILE A 18 -0.47 -2.60 0.64
N ILE A 19 -0.98 -1.39 0.44
CA ILE A 19 -2.41 -1.11 0.52
C ILE A 19 -2.99 -1.21 -0.90
N ASN A 20 -3.40 -2.42 -1.28
CA ASN A 20 -4.04 -2.67 -2.58
C ASN A 20 -5.51 -2.23 -2.59
N VAL A 21 -6.21 -2.47 -1.49
CA VAL A 21 -7.58 -2.02 -1.27
C VAL A 21 -7.69 -1.48 0.15
N GLY A 22 -8.26 -0.29 0.29
CA GLY A 22 -8.50 0.34 1.57
C GLY A 22 -9.57 1.42 1.45
N ILE A 23 -10.24 1.69 2.57
CA ILE A 23 -11.11 2.86 2.72
C ILE A 23 -10.32 3.88 3.53
N VAL A 24 -10.25 5.11 3.03
CA VAL A 24 -9.47 6.19 3.62
C VAL A 24 -10.26 7.49 3.55
N ASP A 25 -9.98 8.41 4.47
CA ASP A 25 -10.48 9.78 4.36
C ASP A 25 -10.00 10.42 3.04
N LEU A 26 -10.93 11.05 2.32
CA LEU A 26 -10.66 11.58 0.99
C LEU A 26 -9.69 12.75 1.02
N GLU A 27 -9.78 13.62 2.04
CA GLU A 27 -8.91 14.79 2.13
C GLU A 27 -7.51 14.35 2.52
N TYR A 28 -7.37 13.42 3.47
CA TYR A 28 -6.07 12.80 3.77
C TYR A 28 -5.42 12.18 2.52
N TYR A 29 -6.18 11.40 1.73
CA TYR A 29 -5.68 10.80 0.50
C TYR A 29 -5.14 11.83 -0.50
N LYS A 30 -5.85 12.96 -0.66
CA LYS A 30 -5.44 14.06 -1.55
C LYS A 30 -4.23 14.81 -1.01
N GLU A 31 -4.21 15.12 0.28
CA GLU A 31 -3.11 15.83 0.95
C GLU A 31 -1.80 15.04 0.88
N LEU A 32 -1.89 13.71 1.01
CA LEU A 32 -0.75 12.82 0.84
C LEU A 32 -0.30 12.72 -0.64
N GLY A 33 -1.11 13.20 -1.59
CA GLY A 33 -0.79 13.26 -3.02
C GLY A 33 -1.36 12.12 -3.87
N GLY A 34 -2.20 11.26 -3.30
CA GLY A 34 -2.83 10.12 -3.98
C GLY A 34 -1.83 9.13 -4.61
N LEU A 35 -2.33 8.27 -5.49
CA LEU A 35 -1.50 7.32 -6.25
C LEU A 35 -0.65 8.03 -7.31
N ASP A 36 0.65 7.74 -7.35
CA ASP A 36 1.53 8.25 -8.40
C ASP A 36 1.29 7.50 -9.72
N CYS A 37 0.64 8.17 -10.67
CA CYS A 37 0.33 7.64 -12.00
C CYS A 37 1.56 7.53 -12.93
N LYS A 38 2.76 7.89 -12.48
CA LYS A 38 4.00 7.68 -13.26
C LYS A 38 4.49 6.24 -13.19
N PHE A 39 4.04 5.47 -12.22
CA PHE A 39 4.33 4.04 -12.19
C PHE A 39 3.57 3.33 -13.32
N GLU A 40 4.29 2.52 -14.10
CA GLU A 40 3.70 1.72 -15.18
C GLU A 40 2.76 0.62 -14.63
N CYS A 41 3.07 0.08 -13.46
CA CYS A 41 2.30 -0.98 -12.83
C CYS A 41 1.56 -0.46 -11.58
N THR A 42 0.26 -0.70 -11.53
CA THR A 42 -0.63 -0.27 -10.43
C THR A 42 -0.15 -0.77 -9.06
N ALA A 43 0.39 -1.99 -8.98
CA ALA A 43 0.89 -2.54 -7.72
C ALA A 43 2.02 -1.71 -7.11
N MET A 44 2.84 -1.05 -7.94
CA MET A 44 3.92 -0.18 -7.46
C MET A 44 3.37 1.13 -6.88
N ALA A 45 2.31 1.68 -7.48
CA ALA A 45 1.64 2.86 -6.95
C ALA A 45 0.98 2.57 -5.59
N HIS A 46 0.39 1.37 -5.43
CA HIS A 46 -0.17 0.93 -4.14
C HIS A 46 0.90 0.75 -3.05
N ALA A 47 2.06 0.17 -3.42
CA ALA A 47 3.18 0.02 -2.50
C ALA A 47 3.76 1.38 -2.07
N ASP A 48 3.97 2.30 -3.03
CA ASP A 48 4.44 3.65 -2.76
C ASP A 48 3.49 4.43 -1.85
N TRP A 49 2.20 4.47 -2.19
CA TRP A 49 1.22 5.20 -1.39
C TRP A 49 1.06 4.60 0.00
N GLY A 50 1.00 3.26 0.11
CA GLY A 50 0.94 2.57 1.39
C GLY A 50 2.15 2.86 2.28
N ALA A 51 3.36 2.91 1.71
CA ALA A 51 4.55 3.30 2.44
C ALA A 51 4.48 4.74 2.94
N ARG A 52 4.05 5.69 2.09
CA ARG A 52 3.89 7.10 2.47
C ARG A 52 2.88 7.29 3.59
N ALA A 53 1.73 6.61 3.53
CA ALA A 53 0.71 6.71 4.57
C ALA A 53 1.23 6.20 5.92
N GLN A 54 1.93 5.06 5.92
CA GLN A 54 2.49 4.49 7.15
C GLN A 54 3.67 5.31 7.71
N LEU A 55 4.47 5.97 6.86
CA LEU A 55 5.50 6.92 7.31
C LEU A 55 4.88 8.17 7.95
N ASP A 56 3.76 8.63 7.42
CA ASP A 56 3.01 9.77 7.93
C ASP A 56 2.25 9.44 9.23
N GLY A 57 2.23 8.16 9.64
CA GLY A 57 1.67 7.70 10.90
C GLY A 57 0.21 7.28 10.81
N ALA A 58 -0.27 6.90 9.62
CA ALA A 58 -1.62 6.36 9.46
C ALA A 58 -1.84 5.10 10.30
N ASP A 59 -2.96 5.05 11.02
CA ASP A 59 -3.39 3.86 11.75
C ASP A 59 -4.12 2.90 10.79
N VAL A 60 -3.52 1.75 10.53
CA VAL A 60 -4.00 0.79 9.53
C VAL A 60 -4.71 -0.37 10.23
N HIS A 61 -6.01 -0.49 9.98
CA HIS A 61 -6.82 -1.58 10.51
C HIS A 61 -7.24 -2.54 9.40
N PHE A 62 -7.16 -3.84 9.69
CA PHE A 62 -7.71 -4.86 8.82
C PHE A 62 -9.19 -5.09 9.15
N LEU A 63 -10.00 -5.16 8.11
CA LEU A 63 -11.37 -5.66 8.23
C LEU A 63 -11.31 -7.19 8.32
N GLU A 64 -12.01 -7.78 9.29
CA GLU A 64 -12.08 -9.25 9.45
C GLU A 64 -12.99 -9.91 8.41
N GLU A 65 -13.84 -9.12 7.76
CA GLU A 65 -14.73 -9.58 6.70
C GLU A 65 -13.99 -9.73 5.36
N VAL A 66 -14.22 -10.86 4.69
CA VAL A 66 -13.69 -11.09 3.35
C VAL A 66 -14.47 -10.24 2.35
N LEU A 67 -13.81 -9.22 1.79
CA LEU A 67 -14.39 -8.37 0.75
C LEU A 67 -14.24 -8.97 -0.66
N PHE A 68 -13.13 -9.65 -0.92
CA PHE A 68 -12.85 -10.28 -2.21
C PHE A 68 -12.28 -11.68 -1.97
N GLU A 69 -12.83 -12.65 -2.67
CA GLU A 69 -12.31 -14.01 -2.72
C GLU A 69 -11.88 -14.29 -4.16
N CYS A 70 -10.59 -14.56 -4.36
CA CYS A 70 -10.09 -15.01 -5.66
C CYS A 70 -10.16 -16.55 -5.68
N THR A 71 -10.88 -17.09 -6.67
CA THR A 71 -10.97 -18.53 -6.96
C THR A 71 -9.99 -18.95 -8.04
#